data_AF-A0A1H0NY93-F1
#
_entry.id   AF-A0A1H0NY93-F1
#
_cell.length_a   1.000
_cell.length_b   1.000
_cell.length_c   1.000
_cell.angle_alpha   90.00
_cell.angle_beta   90.00
_cell.angle_gamma   90.00
#
_symmetry.space_group_name_H-M   'P 1'
#
loop_
_entity.id
_entity.type
_entity.pdbx_description
1 polymer ?
#
loop_
_entity_poly.entity_id
_entity_poly.type
_entity_poly.pdbx_seq_one_letter_code
_entity_poly.pdbx_strand_id
1 'polypeptide(L)'
;MAQGPALLDNTAALSRMGFDPRAQLLCAPPERRPLEAAAPGALFLPVALPVPPAPVVALPSGDPVAAQRRQVVDGLGELRAFAAEVHAEGASPDDEPDAFRKLDKLAMPAIVSALNAEDPQLRLVYAHASVPDDRGVVPDHGGFGSVEWRSFVADAAPGRWRVVLDNAAHNLALDLHVEGMPGEPGRRCSVVHMSSSVPESADPILTAAEMAAHLRLPEGWPLLLVDVPAQKSLRSCRIFALSMALKCAADASLEDLHARQLRGEPPSFDTVEVDAELLLPAEYSGETGSPSDGSTGDSAHGSAAVRDVNPASPQPVGLLAHYVKTVADVLGPAYMKHAQSRTALQGYLDGLPHGARHQPVNRKGQTLLERHDAHRVARWPQPAGHKPGPLLQSASIELKRIAFLDKAIRHAAGCSAQAILPMSEAMDNVDSRWRDWYRH
;
A
#
# COMPACT_ATOMS: atom_id res chain seq x y z
N MET A 1 26.56 -35.31 3.46
CA MET A 1 26.43 -33.87 3.78
C MET A 1 25.31 -33.33 2.88
N ALA A 2 24.13 -33.09 3.46
CA ALA A 2 22.97 -32.63 2.71
C ALA A 2 23.18 -31.16 2.32
N GLN A 3 23.11 -30.86 1.03
CA GLN A 3 23.06 -29.49 0.53
C GLN A 3 21.72 -28.89 0.95
N GLY A 4 21.76 -27.73 1.63
CA GLY A 4 20.56 -27.00 2.03
C GLY A 4 19.73 -26.58 0.82
N PRO A 5 18.44 -26.26 1.00
CA PRO A 5 17.59 -25.80 -0.10
C PRO A 5 18.21 -24.56 -0.74
N ALA A 6 18.30 -24.56 -2.07
CA ALA A 6 18.69 -23.40 -2.84
C ALA A 6 17.64 -22.30 -2.61
N LEU A 7 17.99 -21.32 -1.78
CA LEU A 7 17.21 -20.10 -1.61
C LEU A 7 17.20 -19.35 -2.95
N LEU A 8 16.01 -19.11 -3.48
CA LEU A 8 15.81 -18.13 -4.53
C LEU A 8 16.13 -16.76 -3.94
N ASP A 9 17.23 -16.15 -4.41
CA ASP A 9 17.57 -14.76 -4.12
C ASP A 9 16.51 -13.85 -4.74
N ASN A 10 15.55 -13.44 -3.92
CA ASN A 10 14.42 -12.59 -4.33
C ASN A 10 14.76 -11.09 -4.25
N THR A 11 15.99 -10.73 -3.90
CA THR A 11 16.41 -9.32 -3.72
C THR A 11 16.17 -8.48 -4.97
N ALA A 12 16.41 -9.06 -6.14
CA ALA A 12 16.20 -8.40 -7.42
C ALA A 12 14.70 -8.21 -7.74
N ALA A 13 13.86 -9.18 -7.38
CA ALA A 13 12.41 -9.11 -7.52
C ALA A 13 11.81 -8.05 -6.59
N LEU A 14 12.22 -8.09 -5.33
CA LEU A 14 11.90 -7.08 -4.34
C LEU A 14 12.31 -5.68 -4.85
N SER A 15 13.55 -5.49 -5.28
CA SER A 15 14.02 -4.18 -5.79
C SER A 15 13.22 -3.67 -6.99
N ARG A 16 12.81 -4.56 -7.92
CA ARG A 16 11.99 -4.20 -9.09
C ARG A 16 10.59 -3.75 -8.72
N MET A 17 9.95 -4.41 -7.75
CA MET A 17 8.69 -3.94 -7.21
C MET A 17 8.82 -2.67 -6.32
N GLY A 18 10.01 -2.06 -6.24
CA GLY A 18 10.30 -0.88 -5.42
C GLY A 18 10.66 -1.20 -3.96
N PHE A 19 10.94 -2.46 -3.63
CA PHE A 19 11.41 -2.89 -2.32
C PHE A 19 12.95 -2.83 -2.31
N ASP A 20 13.53 -1.71 -1.90
CA ASP A 20 14.96 -1.66 -1.61
C ASP A 20 15.20 -2.24 -0.19
N PRO A 21 15.92 -3.37 -0.02
CA PRO A 21 16.31 -3.86 1.31
C PRO A 21 17.17 -2.84 2.08
N ARG A 22 17.86 -1.94 1.35
CA ARG A 22 18.66 -0.81 1.87
C ARG A 22 17.89 0.50 1.98
N ALA A 23 16.57 0.50 1.79
CA ALA A 23 15.72 1.56 2.37
C ALA A 23 15.76 1.53 3.92
N GLN A 24 16.43 0.52 4.49
CA GLN A 24 17.09 0.58 5.79
C GLN A 24 18.53 1.08 5.57
N LEU A 25 18.81 2.31 6.03
CA LEU A 25 20.11 2.87 6.46
C LEU A 25 20.25 4.34 6.03
N LEU A 26 19.83 5.22 6.96
CA LEU A 26 20.53 6.43 7.42
C LEU A 26 21.08 7.43 6.38
N CYS A 27 20.54 8.65 6.45
CA CYS A 27 21.39 9.82 6.70
C CYS A 27 20.86 10.52 7.97
N ALA A 28 21.77 11.04 8.79
CA ALA A 28 21.39 11.93 9.89
C ALA A 28 20.58 13.11 9.31
N PRO A 29 19.56 13.62 10.03
CA PRO A 29 18.83 14.78 9.57
C PRO A 29 19.81 15.93 9.35
N PRO A 30 19.85 16.56 8.17
CA PRO A 30 20.60 17.79 7.99
C PRO A 30 20.04 18.85 8.95
N GLU A 31 20.92 19.68 9.51
CA GLU A 31 20.50 20.81 10.34
C GLU A 31 19.46 21.64 9.59
N ARG A 32 18.29 21.82 10.22
CA ARG A 32 17.18 22.63 9.71
C ARG A 32 17.69 24.04 9.42
N ARG A 33 17.76 24.43 8.14
CA ARG A 33 18.05 25.83 7.78
C ARG A 33 16.78 26.65 7.90
N PRO A 34 16.80 27.80 8.60
CA PRO A 34 15.68 28.74 8.59
C PRO A 34 15.39 29.19 7.15
N LEU A 35 14.11 29.27 6.80
CA LEU A 35 13.66 29.94 5.57
C LEU A 35 14.13 31.40 5.60
N GLU A 36 15.10 31.76 4.75
CA GLU A 36 15.47 33.15 4.52
C GLU A 36 14.29 33.90 3.88
N ALA A 37 14.01 35.10 4.40
CA ALA A 37 12.96 35.96 3.89
C ALA A 37 13.23 36.31 2.42
N ALA A 38 12.25 36.07 1.55
CA ALA A 38 12.38 36.31 0.13
C ALA A 38 12.62 37.80 -0.19
N ALA A 39 13.61 38.08 -1.06
CA ALA A 39 13.92 39.42 -1.52
C ALA A 39 12.76 40.04 -2.33
N PRO A 40 12.63 41.38 -2.37
CA PRO A 40 11.58 42.05 -3.16
C PRO A 40 11.72 41.72 -4.65
N GLY A 41 10.69 41.09 -5.24
CA GLY A 41 10.69 40.61 -6.62
C GLY A 41 10.75 39.08 -6.77
N ALA A 42 10.81 38.32 -5.67
CA ALA A 42 10.73 36.87 -5.70
C ALA A 42 9.35 36.39 -6.19
N LEU A 43 9.36 35.37 -7.06
CA LEU A 43 8.16 34.62 -7.44
C LEU A 43 7.45 34.13 -6.17
N PHE A 44 6.16 34.46 -6.01
CA PHE A 44 5.34 33.92 -4.93
C PHE A 44 5.19 32.40 -5.14
N LEU A 45 6.01 31.64 -4.42
CA LEU A 45 5.90 30.18 -4.39
C LEU A 45 4.66 29.79 -3.59
N PRO A 46 3.91 28.76 -4.04
CA PRO A 46 2.74 28.31 -3.31
C PRO A 46 3.15 27.72 -1.97
N VAL A 47 2.47 28.17 -0.92
CA VAL A 47 2.70 27.77 0.48
C VAL A 47 1.66 26.72 0.89
N ALA A 48 1.99 25.93 1.91
CA ALA A 48 1.07 24.94 2.46
C ALA A 48 -0.26 25.58 2.91
N LEU A 49 -1.35 24.84 2.69
CA LEU A 49 -2.67 25.25 3.17
C LEU A 49 -2.69 25.21 4.71
N PRO A 50 -3.50 26.06 5.36
CA PRO A 50 -3.60 26.06 6.81
C PRO A 50 -4.12 24.72 7.32
N VAL A 51 -3.47 24.22 8.37
CA VAL A 51 -3.89 23.02 9.09
C VAL A 51 -5.10 23.38 9.97
N PRO A 52 -6.18 22.56 9.98
CA PRO A 52 -7.26 22.73 10.94
C PRO A 52 -6.76 22.73 12.40
N PRO A 53 -7.46 23.36 13.36
CA PRO A 53 -7.10 23.22 14.77
C PRO A 53 -7.19 21.76 15.22
N ALA A 54 -6.33 21.37 16.16
CA ALA A 54 -6.38 20.04 16.77
C ALA A 54 -7.75 19.82 17.45
N PRO A 55 -8.27 18.58 17.47
CA PRO A 55 -9.53 18.28 18.12
C PRO A 55 -9.43 18.53 19.63
N VAL A 56 -10.36 19.30 20.17
CA VAL A 56 -10.53 19.45 21.63
C VAL A 56 -11.37 18.27 22.12
N VAL A 57 -10.78 17.41 22.94
CA VAL A 57 -11.43 16.21 23.48
C VAL A 57 -11.46 16.26 25.00
N ALA A 58 -12.60 15.88 25.59
CA ALA A 58 -12.75 15.72 27.02
C ALA A 58 -12.69 14.23 27.36
N LEU A 59 -11.84 13.85 28.31
CA LEU A 59 -11.75 12.47 28.77
C LEU A 59 -12.84 12.19 29.82
N PRO A 60 -13.52 11.03 29.79
CA PRO A 60 -14.56 10.72 30.76
C PRO A 60 -14.00 10.65 32.19
N SER A 61 -14.72 11.23 33.15
CA SER A 61 -14.38 11.09 34.57
C SER A 61 -14.82 9.71 35.10
N GLY A 62 -13.99 9.09 35.95
CA GLY A 62 -14.29 7.76 36.50
C GLY A 62 -14.12 6.59 35.51
N ASP A 63 -13.45 6.80 34.38
CA ASP A 63 -13.18 5.74 33.40
C ASP A 63 -12.17 4.71 33.96
N PRO A 64 -12.51 3.41 34.04
CA PRO A 64 -11.58 2.37 34.53
C PRO A 64 -10.32 2.22 33.67
N VAL A 65 -10.32 2.72 32.44
CA VAL A 65 -9.17 2.71 31.52
C VAL A 65 -8.68 4.13 31.19
N ALA A 66 -8.89 5.09 32.10
CA ALA A 66 -8.51 6.49 31.90
C ALA A 66 -7.03 6.69 31.57
N ALA A 67 -6.14 5.87 32.14
CA ALA A 67 -4.70 5.97 31.90
C ALA A 67 -4.34 5.56 30.46
N GLN A 68 -4.83 4.41 30.01
CA GLN A 68 -4.63 3.91 28.64
C GLN A 68 -5.26 4.86 27.62
N ARG A 69 -6.46 5.36 27.90
CA ARG A 69 -7.11 6.34 27.03
C ARG A 69 -6.30 7.60 26.88
N ARG A 70 -5.80 8.15 28.00
CA ARG A 70 -4.95 9.33 27.99
C ARG A 70 -3.68 9.09 27.19
N GLN A 71 -3.01 7.96 27.42
CA GLN A 71 -1.81 7.58 26.68
C GLN A 71 -2.05 7.55 25.16
N VAL A 72 -3.12 6.89 24.70
CA VAL A 72 -3.45 6.81 23.28
C VAL A 72 -3.78 8.19 22.70
N VAL A 73 -4.62 8.97 23.39
CA VAL A 73 -5.03 10.31 22.95
C VAL A 73 -3.85 11.26 22.87
N ASP A 74 -3.01 11.29 23.90
CA ASP A 74 -1.84 12.17 23.98
C ASP A 74 -0.81 11.77 22.91
N GLY A 75 -0.50 10.47 22.78
CA GLY A 75 0.44 9.99 21.77
C GLY A 75 -0.04 10.24 20.33
N LEU A 76 -1.33 10.03 20.03
CA LEU A 76 -1.89 10.42 18.73
C LEU A 76 -1.85 11.94 18.51
N GLY A 77 -2.03 12.73 19.58
CA GLY A 77 -1.89 14.18 19.58
C GLY A 77 -0.47 14.64 19.21
N GLU A 78 0.55 14.01 19.77
CA GLU A 78 1.96 14.26 19.43
C GLU A 78 2.26 13.95 17.97
N LEU A 79 1.85 12.77 17.48
CA LEU A 79 1.99 12.39 16.06
C LEU A 79 1.29 13.39 15.13
N ARG A 80 0.10 13.85 15.52
CA ARG A 80 -0.67 14.84 14.78
C ARG A 80 0.00 16.20 14.76
N ALA A 81 0.57 16.63 15.89
CA ALA A 81 1.31 17.89 15.98
C ALA A 81 2.53 17.87 15.07
N PHE A 82 3.33 16.80 15.12
CA PHE A 82 4.48 16.61 14.25
C PHE A 82 4.10 16.63 12.76
N ALA A 83 3.07 15.88 12.34
CA ALA A 83 2.60 15.90 10.96
C ALA A 83 2.10 17.29 10.51
N ALA A 84 1.50 18.06 11.43
CA ALA A 84 1.04 19.43 11.16
C ALA A 84 2.19 20.43 11.03
N GLU A 85 3.24 20.31 11.86
CA GLU A 85 4.46 21.12 11.78
C GLU A 85 5.14 20.93 10.43
N VAL A 86 5.46 19.69 10.05
CA VAL A 86 6.08 19.36 8.76
C VAL A 86 5.26 19.90 7.58
N HIS A 87 3.93 19.78 7.64
CA HIS A 87 3.05 20.33 6.61
C HIS A 87 3.12 21.87 6.55
N ALA A 88 3.02 22.54 7.69
CA ALA A 88 3.02 24.00 7.78
C ALA A 88 4.36 24.62 7.30
N GLU A 89 5.47 23.93 7.54
CA GLU A 89 6.80 24.31 7.05
C GLU A 89 6.98 24.09 5.53
N GLY A 90 6.07 23.34 4.89
CA GLY A 90 6.23 22.92 3.50
C GLY A 90 7.34 21.87 3.31
N ALA A 91 7.83 21.26 4.40
CA ALA A 91 8.84 20.20 4.41
C ALA A 91 8.26 18.87 3.91
N SER A 92 9.09 18.03 3.28
CA SER A 92 8.64 16.76 2.73
C SER A 92 8.63 15.67 3.80
N PRO A 93 7.60 14.80 3.85
CA PRO A 93 7.68 13.56 4.62
C PRO A 93 8.89 12.68 4.28
N ASP A 94 9.46 12.85 3.08
CA ASP A 94 10.66 12.14 2.63
C ASP A 94 11.95 12.68 3.26
N ASP A 95 11.92 13.89 3.85
CA ASP A 95 13.05 14.47 4.57
C ASP A 95 13.20 13.87 5.99
N GLU A 96 12.12 13.29 6.54
CA GLU A 96 12.11 12.59 7.84
C GLU A 96 11.58 11.14 7.70
N PRO A 97 12.29 10.28 6.95
CA PRO A 97 11.75 9.02 6.46
C PRO A 97 11.37 8.04 7.58
N ASP A 98 12.18 7.95 8.63
CA ASP A 98 11.94 7.07 9.77
C ASP A 98 10.80 7.57 10.64
N ALA A 99 10.69 8.89 10.82
CA ALA A 99 9.63 9.51 11.59
C ALA A 99 8.26 9.25 10.95
N PHE A 100 8.12 9.44 9.63
CA PHE A 100 6.85 9.18 8.94
C PHE A 100 6.52 7.70 8.81
N ARG A 101 7.53 6.82 8.65
CA ARG A 101 7.31 5.37 8.69
C ARG A 101 6.79 4.95 10.06
N LYS A 102 7.38 5.44 11.15
CA LYS A 102 6.94 5.15 12.53
C LYS A 102 5.54 5.72 12.76
N LEU A 103 5.32 6.98 12.42
CA LEU A 103 4.05 7.69 12.63
C LEU A 103 2.89 6.98 11.97
N ASP A 104 2.97 6.69 10.67
CA ASP A 104 1.86 6.07 9.95
C ASP A 104 1.61 4.64 10.46
N LYS A 105 2.67 3.92 10.87
CA LYS A 105 2.56 2.56 11.44
C LYS A 105 1.93 2.58 12.85
N LEU A 106 2.32 3.54 13.69
CA LEU A 106 1.76 3.75 15.04
C LEU A 106 0.27 4.09 14.99
N ALA A 107 -0.11 4.98 14.07
CA ALA A 107 -1.46 5.53 14.03
C ALA A 107 -2.48 4.60 13.34
N MET A 108 -2.03 3.70 12.45
CA MET A 108 -2.92 2.91 11.59
C MET A 108 -4.01 2.14 12.36
N PRO A 109 -3.74 1.46 13.49
CA PRO A 109 -4.76 0.67 14.18
C PRO A 109 -5.88 1.56 14.75
N ALA A 110 -5.50 2.69 15.36
CA ALA A 110 -6.46 3.66 15.88
C ALA A 110 -7.26 4.33 14.75
N ILE A 111 -6.61 4.62 13.61
CA ILE A 111 -7.28 5.15 12.42
C ILE A 111 -8.29 4.13 11.86
N VAL A 112 -7.89 2.87 11.69
CA VAL A 112 -8.76 1.80 11.16
C VAL A 112 -9.95 1.56 12.08
N SER A 113 -9.71 1.52 13.39
CA SER A 113 -10.78 1.37 14.38
C SER A 113 -11.76 2.54 14.34
N ALA A 114 -11.26 3.78 14.26
CA ALA A 114 -12.09 4.97 14.13
C ALA A 114 -12.95 4.95 12.86
N LEU A 115 -12.37 4.54 11.73
CA LEU A 115 -13.08 4.49 10.45
C LEU A 115 -14.16 3.39 10.43
N ASN A 116 -13.89 2.21 10.97
CA ASN A 116 -14.89 1.15 11.12
C ASN A 116 -15.99 1.51 12.12
N ALA A 117 -15.70 2.31 13.14
CA ALA A 117 -16.71 2.79 14.08
C ALA A 117 -17.64 3.84 13.44
N GLU A 118 -17.13 4.66 12.52
CA GLU A 118 -17.93 5.61 11.74
C GLU A 118 -18.80 4.91 10.69
N ASP A 119 -18.31 3.82 10.09
CA ASP A 119 -18.99 3.03 9.08
C ASP A 119 -18.78 1.52 9.30
N PRO A 120 -19.74 0.83 9.96
CA PRO A 120 -19.64 -0.61 10.17
C PRO A 120 -19.62 -1.45 8.88
N GLN A 121 -20.11 -0.92 7.76
CA GLN A 121 -20.10 -1.61 6.46
C GLN A 121 -18.76 -1.48 5.74
N LEU A 122 -17.88 -0.59 6.22
CA LEU A 122 -16.55 -0.40 5.65
C LEU A 122 -15.74 -1.70 5.68
N ARG A 123 -15.79 -2.44 6.79
CA ARG A 123 -15.04 -3.69 7.02
C ARG A 123 -13.57 -3.55 6.60
N LEU A 124 -12.94 -2.48 7.09
CA LEU A 124 -11.54 -2.19 6.84
C LEU A 124 -10.64 -3.03 7.75
N VAL A 125 -9.63 -3.65 7.17
CA VAL A 125 -8.64 -4.45 7.87
C VAL A 125 -7.26 -3.88 7.58
N TYR A 126 -6.43 -3.78 8.62
CA TYR A 126 -5.00 -3.58 8.45
C TYR A 126 -4.34 -4.95 8.52
N ALA A 127 -3.70 -5.37 7.45
CA ALA A 127 -3.06 -6.67 7.34
C ALA A 127 -1.56 -6.50 7.07
N HIS A 128 -0.77 -7.54 7.34
CA HIS A 128 0.63 -7.60 6.94
C HIS A 128 0.93 -8.90 6.21
N ALA A 129 1.85 -8.85 5.26
CA ALA A 129 2.41 -10.03 4.62
C ALA A 129 3.75 -10.37 5.27
N SER A 130 3.84 -11.59 5.81
CA SER A 130 5.09 -12.15 6.32
C SER A 130 5.90 -12.73 5.16
N VAL A 131 6.97 -12.04 4.78
CA VAL A 131 7.94 -12.53 3.78
C VAL A 131 9.17 -13.04 4.51
N PRO A 132 9.61 -14.28 4.27
CA PRO A 132 10.93 -14.70 4.68
C PRO A 132 11.99 -13.84 3.98
N ASP A 133 12.98 -13.36 4.71
CA ASP A 133 14.18 -12.74 4.15
C ASP A 133 15.06 -13.79 3.43
N ASP A 134 16.19 -13.34 2.86
CA ASP A 134 17.12 -14.19 2.11
C ASP A 134 17.78 -15.29 2.97
N ARG A 135 17.60 -15.24 4.30
CA ARG A 135 18.08 -16.26 5.26
C ARG A 135 16.96 -17.21 5.68
N GLY A 136 15.77 -17.06 5.11
CA GLY A 136 14.57 -17.80 5.49
C GLY A 136 14.00 -17.39 6.86
N VAL A 137 14.50 -16.31 7.46
CA VAL A 137 13.95 -15.74 8.68
C VAL A 137 12.74 -14.91 8.27
N VAL A 138 11.60 -15.06 8.93
CA VAL A 138 10.48 -14.14 8.76
C VAL A 138 10.73 -12.97 9.71
N PRO A 139 11.30 -11.83 9.27
CA PRO A 139 11.31 -10.64 10.08
C PRO A 139 9.85 -10.28 10.42
N ASP A 140 9.56 -10.09 11.71
CA ASP A 140 8.24 -9.62 12.17
C ASP A 140 8.07 -8.16 11.78
N HIS A 141 7.70 -7.95 10.51
CA HIS A 141 7.37 -6.66 9.93
C HIS A 141 5.94 -6.23 10.22
N GLY A 142 5.18 -7.01 10.99
CA GLY A 142 3.78 -6.79 11.27
C GLY A 142 3.49 -5.35 11.64
N GLY A 143 2.45 -4.78 11.02
CA GLY A 143 1.74 -3.65 11.59
C GLY A 143 1.24 -4.04 12.98
N PHE A 144 1.39 -3.18 13.97
CA PHE A 144 0.87 -3.51 15.30
C PHE A 144 -0.65 -3.49 15.25
N GLY A 145 -1.32 -4.48 15.84
CA GLY A 145 -2.77 -4.66 15.64
C GLY A 145 -3.17 -5.02 14.19
N SER A 146 -2.22 -5.30 13.30
CA SER A 146 -2.52 -5.87 11.98
C SER A 146 -2.67 -7.39 12.06
N VAL A 147 -3.50 -7.94 11.18
CA VAL A 147 -3.68 -9.39 11.04
C VAL A 147 -2.72 -9.94 9.99
N GLU A 148 -2.25 -11.16 10.17
CA GLU A 148 -1.44 -11.82 9.14
C GLU A 148 -2.33 -12.12 7.92
N TRP A 149 -1.83 -11.78 6.72
CA TRP A 149 -2.59 -11.79 5.48
C TRP A 149 -3.19 -13.16 5.14
N ARG A 150 -2.42 -14.24 5.25
CA ARG A 150 -2.93 -15.59 4.93
C ARG A 150 -4.00 -16.04 5.90
N SER A 151 -3.84 -15.72 7.18
CA SER A 151 -4.82 -15.99 8.23
C SER A 151 -6.11 -15.24 7.94
N PHE A 152 -6.03 -13.95 7.58
CA PHE A 152 -7.20 -13.19 7.13
C PHE A 152 -7.86 -13.81 5.90
N VAL A 153 -7.08 -14.17 4.87
CA VAL A 153 -7.62 -14.81 3.66
C VAL A 153 -8.34 -16.12 4.00
N ALA A 154 -7.81 -16.93 4.92
CA ALA A 154 -8.44 -18.17 5.36
C ALA A 154 -9.77 -17.91 6.11
N ASP A 155 -9.79 -16.93 7.01
CA ASP A 155 -10.88 -16.72 7.97
C ASP A 155 -11.92 -15.68 7.55
N ALA A 156 -11.68 -14.91 6.48
CA ALA A 156 -12.57 -13.84 6.06
C ALA A 156 -13.99 -14.36 5.79
N ALA A 157 -14.95 -13.92 6.60
CA ALA A 157 -16.36 -14.20 6.42
C ALA A 157 -16.91 -13.61 5.09
N PRO A 158 -18.03 -14.13 4.55
CA PRO A 158 -18.64 -13.61 3.34
C PRO A 158 -18.87 -12.09 3.35
N GLY A 159 -18.88 -11.51 2.14
CA GLY A 159 -19.14 -10.11 1.86
C GLY A 159 -17.90 -9.32 1.46
N ARG A 160 -18.05 -8.00 1.40
CA ARG A 160 -17.03 -7.07 0.90
C ARG A 160 -16.10 -6.59 2.00
N TRP A 161 -14.80 -6.62 1.76
CA TRP A 161 -13.74 -6.22 2.68
C TRP A 161 -12.79 -5.23 2.03
N ARG A 162 -12.24 -4.32 2.84
CA ARG A 162 -11.17 -3.42 2.40
C ARG A 162 -9.95 -3.71 3.21
N VAL A 163 -8.79 -3.77 2.57
CA VAL A 163 -7.55 -4.10 3.26
C VAL A 163 -6.50 -3.07 2.93
N VAL A 164 -5.83 -2.56 3.96
CA VAL A 164 -4.52 -1.94 3.83
C VAL A 164 -3.50 -3.02 4.15
N LEU A 165 -2.76 -3.47 3.14
CA LEU A 165 -1.76 -4.52 3.30
C LEU A 165 -0.36 -3.89 3.42
N ASP A 166 0.31 -4.12 4.55
CA ASP A 166 1.72 -3.79 4.75
C ASP A 166 2.58 -4.98 4.30
N ASN A 167 3.30 -4.84 3.19
CA ASN A 167 4.21 -5.87 2.69
C ASN A 167 5.68 -5.59 3.10
N ALA A 168 5.87 -4.84 4.18
CA ALA A 168 7.14 -4.38 4.74
C ALA A 168 7.85 -3.24 3.98
N ALA A 169 7.77 -3.18 2.65
CA ALA A 169 8.37 -2.09 1.86
C ALA A 169 7.35 -1.07 1.36
N HIS A 170 6.17 -1.53 0.96
CA HIS A 170 5.09 -0.73 0.42
C HIS A 170 3.76 -1.09 1.10
N ASN A 171 2.79 -0.17 1.03
CA ASN A 171 1.46 -0.42 1.59
C ASN A 171 0.46 -0.29 0.46
N LEU A 172 -0.42 -1.27 0.37
CA LEU A 172 -1.30 -1.51 -0.77
C LEU A 172 -2.75 -1.44 -0.33
N ALA A 173 -3.63 -1.03 -1.24
CA ALA A 173 -5.06 -1.13 -1.03
C ALA A 173 -5.61 -2.37 -1.74
N LEU A 174 -6.43 -3.14 -1.05
CA LEU A 174 -7.19 -4.24 -1.64
C LEU A 174 -8.68 -4.01 -1.37
N ASP A 175 -9.50 -4.33 -2.35
CA ASP A 175 -10.94 -4.53 -2.20
C ASP A 175 -11.25 -5.98 -2.55
N LEU A 176 -11.93 -6.68 -1.64
CA LEU A 176 -12.25 -8.10 -1.78
C LEU A 176 -13.75 -8.31 -1.70
N HIS A 177 -14.26 -9.26 -2.47
CA HIS A 177 -15.61 -9.79 -2.32
C HIS A 177 -15.54 -11.30 -2.12
N VAL A 178 -15.82 -11.76 -0.90
CA VAL A 178 -15.80 -13.18 -0.52
C VAL A 178 -17.22 -13.77 -0.57
N GLU A 179 -17.36 -14.93 -1.21
CA GLU A 179 -18.56 -15.77 -1.21
C GLU A 179 -18.25 -17.14 -0.56
N GLY A 180 -19.15 -17.61 0.32
CA GLY A 180 -18.99 -18.87 1.06
C GLY A 180 -18.24 -18.72 2.39
N MET A 181 -18.56 -19.58 3.35
CA MET A 181 -17.97 -19.52 4.69
C MET A 181 -16.54 -20.10 4.70
N PRO A 182 -15.68 -19.67 5.64
CA PRO A 182 -14.38 -20.29 5.85
C PRO A 182 -14.47 -21.81 5.95
N GLY A 183 -13.63 -22.52 5.19
CA GLY A 183 -13.59 -23.99 5.15
C GLY A 183 -14.63 -24.68 4.27
N GLU A 184 -15.59 -23.96 3.68
CA GLU A 184 -16.57 -24.56 2.77
C GLU A 184 -15.98 -24.87 1.39
N PRO A 185 -16.27 -26.06 0.82
CA PRO A 185 -15.97 -26.34 -0.58
C PRO A 185 -16.67 -25.33 -1.50
N GLY A 186 -15.94 -24.75 -2.44
CA GLY A 186 -16.49 -23.77 -3.38
C GLY A 186 -16.50 -22.32 -2.86
N ARG A 187 -15.85 -22.04 -1.73
CA ARG A 187 -15.55 -20.66 -1.31
C ARG A 187 -14.75 -19.93 -2.39
N ARG A 188 -15.25 -18.77 -2.80
CA ARG A 188 -14.69 -17.96 -3.88
C ARG A 188 -14.45 -16.54 -3.39
N CYS A 189 -13.48 -15.86 -3.98
CA CYS A 189 -13.27 -14.45 -3.72
C CYS A 189 -12.74 -13.78 -4.98
N SER A 190 -13.19 -12.56 -5.23
CA SER A 190 -12.60 -11.67 -6.21
C SER A 190 -11.79 -10.58 -5.50
N VAL A 191 -10.61 -10.28 -6.03
CA VAL A 191 -9.66 -9.33 -5.42
C VAL A 191 -9.30 -8.25 -6.43
N VAL A 192 -9.44 -6.99 -6.02
CA VAL A 192 -8.92 -5.82 -6.75
C VAL A 192 -7.82 -5.19 -5.92
N HIS A 193 -6.60 -5.21 -6.47
CA HIS A 193 -5.40 -4.65 -5.87
C HIS A 193 -5.07 -3.30 -6.50
N MET A 194 -4.73 -2.32 -5.67
CA MET A 194 -4.32 -0.98 -6.08
C MET A 194 -2.98 -0.62 -5.47
N SER A 195 -1.99 -0.37 -6.33
CA SER A 195 -0.71 0.23 -5.94
C SER A 195 -0.75 1.73 -6.18
N SER A 196 -0.40 2.54 -5.18
CA SER A 196 -0.34 4.00 -5.34
C SER A 196 0.95 4.49 -5.97
N SER A 197 1.96 3.64 -6.06
CA SER A 197 3.28 3.96 -6.59
C SER A 197 3.64 3.02 -7.73
N VAL A 198 4.06 3.61 -8.84
CA VAL A 198 4.49 2.88 -10.04
C VAL A 198 5.96 3.23 -10.27
N PRO A 199 6.90 2.29 -10.09
CA PRO A 199 8.31 2.55 -10.34
C PRO A 199 8.52 2.83 -11.84
N GLU A 200 9.15 3.96 -12.18
CA GLU A 200 9.28 4.42 -13.58
C GLU A 200 10.18 3.51 -14.44
N SER A 201 11.05 2.70 -13.82
CA SER A 201 12.00 1.81 -14.49
C SER A 201 11.67 0.32 -14.37
N ALA A 202 10.60 -0.04 -13.66
CA ALA A 202 10.24 -1.44 -13.49
C ALA A 202 9.40 -1.94 -14.66
N ASP A 203 9.60 -3.20 -15.05
CA ASP A 203 8.67 -3.86 -15.95
C ASP A 203 7.34 -4.07 -15.20
N PRO A 204 6.23 -3.44 -15.65
CA PRO A 204 4.96 -3.50 -14.95
C PRO A 204 4.39 -4.92 -14.89
N ILE A 205 4.62 -5.74 -15.93
CA ILE A 205 4.08 -7.10 -16.00
C ILE A 205 4.85 -8.04 -15.09
N LEU A 206 6.18 -7.92 -15.04
CA LEU A 206 6.99 -8.68 -14.10
C LEU A 206 6.66 -8.28 -12.64
N THR A 207 6.53 -6.98 -12.38
CA THR A 207 6.13 -6.45 -11.06
C THR A 207 4.75 -6.98 -10.65
N ALA A 208 3.82 -7.06 -11.59
CA ALA A 208 2.50 -7.63 -11.39
C ALA A 208 2.55 -9.13 -11.05
N ALA A 209 3.39 -9.90 -11.74
CA ALA A 209 3.59 -11.32 -11.45
C ALA A 209 4.17 -11.54 -10.05
N GLU A 210 5.21 -10.78 -9.69
CA GLU A 210 5.84 -10.83 -8.37
C GLU A 210 4.85 -10.47 -7.26
N MET A 211 4.00 -9.45 -7.48
CA MET A 211 2.94 -9.07 -6.55
C MET A 211 1.88 -10.17 -6.40
N ALA A 212 1.39 -10.74 -7.50
CA ALA A 212 0.40 -11.81 -7.45
C ALA A 212 0.92 -13.05 -6.70
N ALA A 213 2.17 -13.43 -6.96
CA ALA A 213 2.85 -14.52 -6.25
C ALA A 213 3.07 -14.21 -4.77
N HIS A 214 3.27 -12.94 -4.41
CA HIS A 214 3.39 -12.52 -3.02
C HIS A 214 2.06 -12.60 -2.26
N LEU A 215 0.95 -12.24 -2.90
CA LEU A 215 -0.38 -12.32 -2.30
C LEU A 215 -0.82 -13.77 -2.03
N ARG A 216 -0.31 -14.75 -2.77
CA ARG A 216 -0.58 -16.19 -2.57
C ARG A 216 -2.07 -16.48 -2.38
N LEU A 217 -2.89 -15.93 -3.27
CA LEU A 217 -4.32 -16.17 -3.24
C LEU A 217 -4.62 -17.66 -3.53
N PRO A 218 -5.69 -18.21 -2.96
CA PRO A 218 -6.18 -19.53 -3.35
C PRO A 218 -6.42 -19.65 -4.85
N GLU A 219 -6.22 -20.84 -5.39
CA GLU A 219 -6.46 -21.12 -6.81
C GLU A 219 -7.90 -20.78 -7.21
N GLY A 220 -8.06 -20.19 -8.40
CA GLY A 220 -9.37 -19.77 -8.92
C GLY A 220 -9.94 -18.50 -8.29
N TRP A 221 -9.19 -17.80 -7.43
CA TRP A 221 -9.58 -16.46 -6.96
C TRP A 221 -9.07 -15.41 -7.95
N PRO A 222 -9.96 -14.79 -8.76
CA PRO A 222 -9.53 -13.79 -9.73
C PRO A 222 -8.92 -12.57 -9.04
N LEU A 223 -7.77 -12.16 -9.56
CA LEU A 223 -6.99 -11.00 -9.10
C LEU A 223 -6.85 -9.99 -10.23
N LEU A 224 -7.30 -8.77 -9.96
CA LEU A 224 -7.08 -7.61 -10.81
C LEU A 224 -6.03 -6.69 -10.19
N LEU A 225 -4.94 -6.41 -10.91
CA LEU A 225 -3.87 -5.53 -10.47
C LEU A 225 -3.98 -4.18 -11.18
N VAL A 226 -4.08 -3.11 -10.39
CA VAL A 226 -4.25 -1.73 -10.88
C VAL A 226 -3.16 -0.82 -10.33
N ASP A 227 -2.46 -0.14 -11.23
CA ASP A 227 -1.49 0.89 -10.90
C ASP A 227 -2.14 2.26 -10.89
N VAL A 228 -2.13 2.93 -9.73
CA VAL A 228 -2.72 4.25 -9.53
C VAL A 228 -1.58 5.25 -9.33
N PRO A 229 -1.19 6.05 -10.34
CA PRO A 229 0.03 6.87 -10.30
C PRO A 229 -0.13 8.16 -9.46
N ALA A 230 -0.64 8.01 -8.23
CA ALA A 230 -0.93 9.10 -7.32
C ALA A 230 0.27 9.48 -6.42
N GLN A 231 1.09 8.50 -6.04
CA GLN A 231 2.20 8.70 -5.12
C GLN A 231 3.53 8.91 -5.85
N LYS A 232 4.24 9.96 -5.45
CA LYS A 232 5.65 10.23 -5.78
C LYS A 232 6.56 10.26 -4.56
N SER A 233 6.03 10.53 -3.36
CA SER A 233 6.78 10.46 -2.11
C SER A 233 7.12 9.01 -1.75
N LEU A 234 8.21 8.78 -1.02
CA LEU A 234 8.61 7.46 -0.53
C LEU A 234 7.85 7.03 0.73
N ARG A 235 7.22 7.96 1.44
CA ARG A 235 6.73 7.73 2.82
C ARG A 235 5.23 7.92 3.06
N SER A 236 4.42 8.05 2.01
CA SER A 236 2.97 8.23 2.14
C SER A 236 2.11 7.03 1.72
N CYS A 237 2.72 5.88 1.39
CA CYS A 237 2.01 4.69 0.88
C CYS A 237 0.86 4.23 1.79
N ARG A 238 1.05 4.23 3.12
CA ARG A 238 0.00 3.86 4.09
C ARG A 238 -1.25 4.73 3.97
N ILE A 239 -1.07 6.04 3.88
CA ILE A 239 -2.20 6.99 3.80
C ILE A 239 -2.84 6.96 2.41
N PHE A 240 -2.06 6.72 1.35
CA PHE A 240 -2.60 6.49 0.01
C PHE A 240 -3.46 5.23 -0.04
N ALA A 241 -2.91 4.09 0.40
CA ALA A 241 -3.62 2.82 0.47
C ALA A 241 -4.92 2.94 1.29
N LEU A 242 -4.83 3.54 2.47
CA LEU A 242 -6.01 3.80 3.30
C LEU A 242 -7.04 4.68 2.58
N SER A 243 -6.59 5.74 1.90
CA SER A 243 -7.51 6.60 1.15
C SER A 243 -8.17 5.86 -0.01
N MET A 244 -7.46 4.97 -0.71
CA MET A 244 -8.01 4.16 -1.81
C MET A 244 -8.99 3.10 -1.30
N ALA A 245 -8.67 2.41 -0.21
CA ALA A 245 -9.58 1.50 0.48
C ALA A 245 -10.92 2.19 0.81
N LEU A 246 -10.88 3.41 1.37
CA LEU A 246 -12.10 4.19 1.62
C LEU A 246 -12.84 4.62 0.36
N LYS A 247 -12.18 4.69 -0.80
CA LYS A 247 -12.86 4.95 -2.08
C LYS A 247 -13.59 3.71 -2.57
N CYS A 248 -13.01 2.53 -2.41
CA CYS A 248 -13.69 1.30 -2.76
C CYS A 248 -14.99 1.10 -1.99
N ALA A 249 -15.04 1.53 -0.73
CA ALA A 249 -16.26 1.58 0.07
C ALA A 249 -17.44 2.27 -0.63
N ALA A 250 -17.15 3.39 -1.31
CA ALA A 250 -18.15 4.24 -1.93
C ALA A 250 -18.28 4.02 -3.46
N ASP A 251 -17.52 3.09 -4.03
CA ASP A 251 -17.51 2.84 -5.48
C ASP A 251 -18.38 1.62 -5.82
N ALA A 252 -19.52 1.91 -6.47
CA ALA A 252 -20.46 0.91 -6.96
C ALA A 252 -19.95 0.19 -8.23
N SER A 253 -19.04 0.82 -8.99
CA SER A 253 -18.46 0.17 -10.19
C SER A 253 -17.62 -1.05 -9.82
N LEU A 254 -16.95 -1.01 -8.67
CA LEU A 254 -16.19 -2.14 -8.13
C LEU A 254 -17.08 -3.29 -7.64
N GLU A 255 -18.31 -3.01 -7.21
CA GLU A 255 -19.25 -4.07 -6.85
C GLU A 255 -19.68 -4.89 -8.07
N ASP A 256 -20.03 -4.21 -9.17
CA ASP A 256 -20.31 -4.87 -10.45
C ASP A 256 -19.08 -5.65 -10.96
N LEU A 257 -17.89 -5.03 -10.90
CA LEU A 257 -16.63 -5.67 -11.29
C LEU A 257 -16.38 -6.97 -10.51
N HIS A 258 -16.56 -6.96 -9.18
CA HIS A 258 -16.42 -8.17 -8.38
C HIS A 258 -17.44 -9.24 -8.77
N ALA A 259 -18.70 -8.85 -8.98
CA ALA A 259 -19.75 -9.80 -9.37
C ALA A 259 -19.46 -10.45 -10.73
N ARG A 260 -18.90 -9.69 -11.68
CA ARG A 260 -18.47 -10.20 -13.00
C ARG A 260 -17.28 -11.15 -12.88
N GLN A 261 -16.26 -10.78 -12.10
CA GLN A 261 -15.09 -11.63 -11.84
C GLN A 261 -15.50 -12.97 -11.19
N LEU A 262 -16.40 -12.95 -10.21
CA LEU A 262 -16.90 -14.16 -9.54
C LEU A 262 -17.70 -15.09 -10.48
N ARG A 263 -18.30 -14.54 -11.54
CA ARG A 263 -18.95 -15.30 -12.62
C ARG A 263 -17.99 -15.78 -13.71
N GLY A 264 -16.70 -15.41 -13.63
CA GLY A 264 -15.71 -15.72 -14.66
C GLY A 264 -15.91 -14.95 -15.96
N GLU A 265 -16.58 -13.80 -15.91
CA GLU A 265 -16.73 -12.94 -17.08
C GLU A 265 -15.41 -12.22 -17.38
N PRO A 266 -15.03 -12.07 -18.67
CA PRO A 266 -13.83 -11.32 -19.03
C PRO A 266 -13.97 -9.83 -18.65
N PRO A 267 -12.85 -9.17 -18.30
CA PRO A 267 -12.82 -7.73 -18.08
C PRO A 267 -13.40 -6.97 -19.28
N SER A 268 -14.16 -5.89 -19.03
CA SER A 268 -14.69 -5.02 -20.10
C SER A 268 -13.71 -3.92 -20.53
N PHE A 269 -12.45 -4.04 -20.15
CA PHE A 269 -11.39 -3.06 -20.39
C PHE A 269 -10.09 -3.81 -20.69
N ASP A 270 -9.11 -3.10 -21.24
CA ASP A 270 -7.88 -3.73 -21.70
C ASP A 270 -7.00 -4.19 -20.52
N THR A 271 -6.75 -5.49 -20.50
CA THR A 271 -5.85 -6.14 -19.55
C THR A 271 -4.72 -6.89 -20.22
N VAL A 272 -3.69 -7.23 -19.45
CA VAL A 272 -2.66 -8.22 -19.79
C VAL A 272 -2.81 -9.39 -18.83
N GLU A 273 -2.84 -10.62 -19.35
CA GLU A 273 -2.77 -11.82 -18.54
C GLU A 273 -1.37 -11.97 -17.96
N VAL A 274 -1.30 -12.22 -16.65
CA VAL A 274 -0.06 -12.36 -15.90
C VAL A 274 0.05 -13.82 -15.51
N ASP A 275 0.91 -14.56 -16.19
CA ASP A 275 1.11 -15.99 -15.96
C ASP A 275 2.26 -16.26 -15.01
N ALA A 276 2.17 -17.38 -14.27
CA ALA A 276 3.22 -17.81 -13.37
C ALA A 276 4.54 -18.14 -14.07
N GLU A 277 4.51 -18.44 -15.37
CA GLU A 277 5.70 -18.71 -16.19
C GLU A 277 6.65 -17.51 -16.26
N LEU A 278 6.14 -16.29 -16.07
CA LEU A 278 6.93 -15.06 -16.00
C LEU A 278 7.93 -15.03 -14.83
N LEU A 279 7.70 -15.87 -13.82
CA LEU A 279 8.55 -15.98 -12.64
C LEU A 279 9.56 -17.14 -12.73
N LEU A 280 9.53 -17.92 -13.82
CA LEU A 280 10.49 -19.00 -14.02
C LEU A 280 11.87 -18.41 -14.37
N PRO A 281 12.97 -18.98 -13.85
CA PRO A 281 14.31 -18.61 -14.28
C PRO A 281 14.46 -18.80 -15.80
N ALA A 282 15.14 -17.87 -16.47
CA ALA A 282 15.33 -17.86 -17.93
C ALA A 282 15.94 -19.16 -18.52
N GLU A 283 16.52 -20.02 -17.68
CA GLU A 283 17.06 -21.33 -18.05
C GLU A 283 15.98 -22.40 -18.29
N TYR A 284 14.73 -22.15 -17.89
CA TYR A 284 13.59 -23.06 -18.05
C TYR A 284 12.57 -22.60 -19.11
N SER A 285 12.71 -21.39 -19.66
CA SER A 285 11.89 -20.87 -20.76
C SER A 285 12.29 -21.44 -22.15
N GLY A 286 12.87 -22.63 -22.18
CA GLY A 286 13.27 -23.32 -23.40
C GLY A 286 12.07 -23.89 -24.14
N GLU A 287 11.83 -23.36 -25.33
CA GLU A 287 10.90 -23.83 -26.35
C GLU A 287 10.76 -25.36 -26.37
N THR A 288 9.58 -25.88 -26.04
CA THR A 288 9.20 -27.24 -26.46
C THR A 288 8.94 -27.21 -27.97
N GLY A 289 10.02 -27.23 -28.74
CA GLY A 289 9.99 -27.56 -30.15
C GLY A 289 9.53 -29.00 -30.35
N SER A 290 8.55 -29.17 -31.22
CA SER A 290 7.91 -30.42 -31.64
C SER A 290 8.86 -31.60 -31.89
N PRO A 291 8.37 -32.85 -31.73
CA PRO A 291 9.18 -34.05 -31.87
C PRO A 291 9.46 -34.35 -33.35
N SER A 292 10.73 -34.52 -33.71
CA SER A 292 11.12 -35.18 -34.95
C SER A 292 11.74 -36.54 -34.62
N ASP A 293 11.10 -37.59 -35.15
CA ASP A 293 11.57 -38.97 -35.16
C ASP A 293 13.01 -39.12 -35.69
N GLY A 294 13.76 -40.05 -35.08
CA GLY A 294 15.07 -40.45 -35.57
C GLY A 294 15.80 -41.43 -34.64
N SER A 295 15.44 -42.71 -34.72
CA SER A 295 16.14 -43.83 -34.08
C SER A 295 17.59 -43.95 -34.58
N THR A 296 18.57 -44.19 -33.69
CA THR A 296 19.43 -45.41 -33.67
C THR A 296 20.38 -45.43 -32.47
N GLY A 297 20.30 -46.50 -31.67
CA GLY A 297 21.45 -47.34 -31.27
C GLY A 297 22.56 -46.82 -30.35
N ASP A 298 22.54 -47.35 -29.13
CA ASP A 298 23.64 -48.06 -28.42
C ASP A 298 24.30 -47.48 -27.14
N SER A 299 24.04 -48.23 -26.06
CA SER A 299 24.93 -48.69 -24.97
C SER A 299 25.56 -47.74 -23.92
N ALA A 300 24.96 -47.80 -22.73
CA ALA A 300 25.54 -47.99 -21.38
C ALA A 300 26.63 -47.05 -20.82
N HIS A 301 26.26 -46.27 -19.79
CA HIS A 301 26.89 -46.32 -18.46
C HIS A 301 26.00 -45.61 -17.44
N GLY A 302 25.82 -46.24 -16.27
CA GLY A 302 24.81 -45.85 -15.30
C GLY A 302 25.12 -44.58 -14.51
N SER A 303 24.06 -43.98 -13.98
CA SER A 303 24.05 -43.53 -12.60
C SER A 303 22.60 -43.34 -12.17
N ALA A 304 22.18 -44.16 -11.21
CA ALA A 304 20.94 -43.99 -10.49
C ALA A 304 21.07 -42.72 -9.63
N ALA A 305 20.26 -41.71 -9.94
CA ALA A 305 19.95 -40.64 -9.01
C ALA A 305 18.44 -40.43 -9.07
N VAL A 306 17.75 -41.22 -8.24
CA VAL A 306 16.42 -40.90 -7.74
C VAL A 306 16.52 -39.50 -7.15
N ARG A 307 16.03 -38.48 -7.88
CA ARG A 307 15.79 -37.16 -7.31
C ARG A 307 14.55 -37.30 -6.43
N ASP A 308 14.79 -37.53 -5.15
CA ASP A 308 13.82 -37.27 -4.09
C ASP A 308 13.40 -35.80 -4.18
N VAL A 309 12.21 -35.60 -4.74
CA VAL A 309 11.50 -34.32 -4.72
C VAL A 309 10.95 -34.16 -3.31
N ASN A 310 11.71 -33.47 -2.45
CA ASN A 310 11.15 -32.88 -1.24
C ASN A 310 10.04 -31.90 -1.67
N PRO A 311 8.93 -31.75 -0.93
CA PRO A 311 7.79 -30.96 -1.38
C PRO A 311 8.17 -29.47 -1.30
N ALA A 312 8.71 -28.95 -2.39
CA ALA A 312 8.73 -27.53 -2.65
C ALA A 312 7.28 -27.05 -2.56
N SER A 313 7.04 -25.95 -1.84
CA SER A 313 5.77 -25.23 -1.91
C SER A 313 5.32 -25.16 -3.38
N PRO A 314 4.08 -25.55 -3.71
CA PRO A 314 3.65 -25.64 -5.10
C PRO A 314 3.94 -24.31 -5.79
N GLN A 315 4.80 -24.36 -6.81
CA GLN A 315 4.99 -23.25 -7.73
C GLN A 315 3.63 -23.00 -8.38
N PRO A 316 3.14 -21.75 -8.41
CA PRO A 316 1.89 -21.48 -9.10
C PRO A 316 2.05 -21.87 -10.58
N VAL A 317 1.01 -22.46 -11.16
CA VAL A 317 0.95 -22.83 -12.57
C VAL A 317 -0.29 -22.16 -13.16
N GLY A 318 -0.16 -21.54 -14.34
CA GLY A 318 -1.24 -20.85 -15.02
C GLY A 318 -1.40 -19.37 -14.66
N LEU A 319 -2.59 -18.84 -14.94
CA LEU A 319 -2.93 -17.43 -14.79
C LEU A 319 -2.93 -16.99 -13.32
N LEU A 320 -2.08 -16.03 -12.99
CA LEU A 320 -1.99 -15.43 -11.65
C LEU A 320 -2.93 -14.24 -11.47
N ALA A 321 -3.02 -13.37 -12.49
CA ALA A 321 -3.76 -12.11 -12.41
C ALA A 321 -4.07 -11.53 -13.78
N HIS A 322 -4.97 -10.55 -13.81
CA HIS A 322 -5.10 -9.60 -14.91
C HIS A 322 -4.49 -8.25 -14.49
N TYR A 323 -3.55 -7.74 -15.28
CA TYR A 323 -2.98 -6.41 -15.11
C TYR A 323 -3.72 -5.38 -15.96
N VAL A 324 -4.18 -4.28 -15.35
CA VAL A 324 -4.92 -3.21 -16.05
C VAL A 324 -3.95 -2.29 -16.78
N LYS A 325 -4.13 -2.12 -18.10
CA LYS A 325 -3.29 -1.22 -18.90
C LYS A 325 -3.59 0.26 -18.62
N THR A 326 -4.86 0.59 -18.45
CA THR A 326 -5.32 1.97 -18.29
C THR A 326 -6.20 2.10 -17.05
N VAL A 327 -5.63 2.66 -15.98
CA VAL A 327 -6.35 2.84 -14.70
C VAL A 327 -7.65 3.66 -14.82
N ALA A 328 -7.73 4.59 -15.76
CA ALA A 328 -8.91 5.42 -15.98
C ALA A 328 -10.15 4.65 -16.47
N ASP A 329 -9.95 3.45 -17.04
CA ASP A 329 -11.05 2.58 -17.48
C ASP A 329 -11.72 1.84 -16.31
N VAL A 330 -11.03 1.78 -15.16
CA VAL A 330 -11.46 1.01 -13.98
C VAL A 330 -11.79 1.93 -12.81
N LEU A 331 -10.96 2.94 -12.56
CA LEU A 331 -11.05 3.78 -11.36
C LEU A 331 -11.38 5.23 -11.70
N GLY A 332 -12.44 5.75 -11.08
CA GLY A 332 -12.90 7.11 -11.29
C GLY A 332 -12.01 8.20 -10.64
N PRO A 333 -12.29 9.50 -10.90
CA PRO A 333 -11.45 10.62 -10.45
C PRO A 333 -11.22 10.70 -8.93
N ALA A 334 -12.08 10.05 -8.14
CA ALA A 334 -11.99 10.04 -6.68
C ALA A 334 -10.67 9.43 -6.14
N TYR A 335 -10.07 8.50 -6.88
CA TYR A 335 -8.82 7.82 -6.52
C TYR A 335 -7.58 8.70 -6.72
N MET A 336 -7.68 9.71 -7.58
CA MET A 336 -6.57 10.62 -7.92
C MET A 336 -6.61 11.95 -7.15
N LYS A 337 -7.57 12.14 -6.21
CA LYS A 337 -7.73 13.37 -5.40
C LYS A 337 -6.52 13.80 -4.59
N HIS A 338 -5.60 12.87 -4.36
CA HIS A 338 -4.39 13.05 -3.57
C HIS A 338 -3.12 12.88 -4.41
N ALA A 339 -3.23 12.81 -5.74
CA ALA A 339 -2.07 12.71 -6.62
C ALA A 339 -1.07 13.85 -6.34
N GLN A 340 0.21 13.50 -6.20
CA GLN A 340 1.29 14.44 -5.87
C GLN A 340 1.88 15.12 -7.11
N SER A 341 1.83 14.46 -8.27
CA SER A 341 2.35 14.98 -9.54
C SER A 341 1.23 15.48 -10.43
N ARG A 342 1.35 16.75 -10.86
CA ARG A 342 0.45 17.34 -11.86
C ARG A 342 0.54 16.60 -13.20
N THR A 343 1.73 16.16 -13.61
CA THR A 343 1.92 15.43 -14.88
C THR A 343 1.25 14.07 -14.84
N ALA A 344 1.39 13.33 -13.74
CA ALA A 344 0.70 12.04 -13.57
C ALA A 344 -0.84 12.24 -13.55
N LEU A 345 -1.30 13.31 -12.91
CA LEU A 345 -2.71 13.68 -12.91
C LEU A 345 -3.24 13.99 -14.31
N GLN A 346 -2.46 14.73 -15.10
CA GLN A 346 -2.82 15.06 -16.48
C GLN A 346 -2.89 13.80 -17.35
N GLY A 347 -1.89 12.92 -17.27
CA GLY A 347 -1.90 11.64 -17.99
C GLY A 347 -3.11 10.77 -17.64
N TYR A 348 -3.50 10.73 -16.37
CA TYR A 348 -4.75 10.08 -15.94
C TYR A 348 -6.00 10.74 -16.54
N LEU A 349 -6.09 12.07 -16.49
CA LEU A 349 -7.21 12.83 -17.05
C LEU A 349 -7.32 12.65 -18.58
N ASP A 350 -6.20 12.50 -19.27
CA ASP A 350 -6.15 12.29 -20.72
C ASP A 350 -6.74 10.93 -21.12
N GLY A 351 -6.69 9.93 -20.22
CA GLY A 351 -7.35 8.63 -20.39
C GLY A 351 -8.86 8.66 -20.10
N LEU A 352 -9.38 9.68 -19.42
CA LEU A 352 -10.82 9.76 -19.09
C LEU A 352 -11.66 10.29 -20.25
N PRO A 353 -12.95 9.88 -20.37
CA PRO A 353 -13.92 10.53 -21.23
C PRO A 353 -14.02 12.03 -20.93
N HIS A 354 -14.17 12.88 -21.96
CA HIS A 354 -14.10 14.35 -21.82
C HIS A 354 -15.04 14.89 -20.72
N GLY A 355 -16.28 14.39 -20.65
CA GLY A 355 -17.25 14.81 -19.63
C GLY A 355 -16.86 14.44 -18.19
N ALA A 356 -16.05 13.39 -17.98
CA ALA A 356 -15.59 12.96 -16.66
C ALA A 356 -14.44 13.84 -16.13
N ARG A 357 -13.64 14.44 -17.02
CA ARG A 357 -12.48 15.28 -16.65
C ARG A 357 -12.84 16.52 -15.85
N HIS A 358 -14.03 17.06 -16.09
CA HIS A 358 -14.52 18.31 -15.51
C HIS A 358 -15.51 18.08 -14.36
N GLN A 359 -15.71 16.83 -13.93
CA GLN A 359 -16.61 16.55 -12.82
C GLN A 359 -16.04 17.07 -11.48
N PRO A 360 -16.88 17.68 -10.63
CA PRO A 360 -16.46 18.07 -9.29
C PRO A 360 -16.03 16.87 -8.44
N VAL A 361 -14.88 16.97 -7.80
CA VAL A 361 -14.34 15.91 -6.91
C VAL A 361 -14.53 16.20 -5.43
N ASN A 362 -15.15 17.34 -5.08
CA ASN A 362 -15.46 17.71 -3.71
C ASN A 362 -16.68 18.64 -3.61
N ARG A 363 -17.13 18.88 -2.37
CA ARG A 363 -18.26 19.76 -2.06
C ARG A 363 -18.01 21.24 -2.36
N LYS A 364 -16.76 21.64 -2.64
CA LYS A 364 -16.42 23.01 -3.07
C LYS A 364 -16.61 23.22 -4.57
N GLY A 365 -17.10 22.22 -5.30
CA GLY A 365 -17.31 22.29 -6.74
C GLY A 365 -16.02 22.20 -7.56
N GLN A 366 -14.87 21.92 -6.94
CA GLN A 366 -13.59 21.90 -7.64
C GLN A 366 -13.45 20.64 -8.50
N THR A 367 -12.96 20.82 -9.72
CA THR A 367 -12.40 19.74 -10.55
C THR A 367 -11.15 19.14 -9.90
N LEU A 368 -10.68 18.02 -10.45
CA LEU A 368 -9.50 17.34 -9.95
C LEU A 368 -8.23 18.20 -10.07
N LEU A 369 -8.08 18.94 -11.18
CA LEU A 369 -6.92 19.78 -11.46
C LEU A 369 -6.91 21.04 -10.58
N GLU A 370 -8.07 21.71 -10.44
CA GLU A 370 -8.23 22.85 -9.52
C GLU A 370 -7.96 22.44 -8.08
N ARG A 371 -8.46 21.27 -7.67
CA ARG A 371 -8.15 20.72 -6.36
C ARG A 371 -6.65 20.50 -6.20
N HIS A 372 -5.99 19.87 -7.15
CA HIS A 372 -4.56 19.62 -7.10
C HIS A 372 -3.79 20.94 -6.95
N ASP A 373 -4.08 21.93 -7.79
CA ASP A 373 -3.41 23.24 -7.75
C ASP A 373 -3.61 23.97 -6.42
N ALA A 374 -4.81 23.90 -5.85
CA ALA A 374 -5.09 24.48 -4.54
C ALA A 374 -4.27 23.86 -3.40
N HIS A 375 -3.69 22.66 -3.58
CA HIS A 375 -2.90 21.97 -2.56
C HIS A 375 -1.40 21.94 -2.93
N ARG A 376 -0.97 22.64 -3.97
CA ARG A 376 0.45 22.67 -4.35
C ARG A 376 1.27 23.40 -3.31
N VAL A 377 2.46 22.87 -3.05
CA VAL A 377 3.47 23.46 -2.19
C VAL A 377 4.81 23.37 -2.92
N ALA A 378 5.64 24.40 -2.76
CA ALA A 378 7.02 24.37 -3.21
C ALA A 378 7.90 23.61 -2.23
N ARG A 379 8.55 22.54 -2.70
CA ARG A 379 9.48 21.71 -1.92
C ARG A 379 10.88 21.88 -2.48
N TRP A 380 11.88 21.96 -1.60
CA TRP A 380 13.28 22.04 -1.99
C TRP A 380 13.94 20.68 -1.74
N PRO A 381 14.06 19.82 -2.76
CA PRO A 381 14.70 18.53 -2.58
C PRO A 381 16.16 18.72 -2.16
N GLN A 382 16.65 17.84 -1.29
CA GLN A 382 18.07 17.74 -0.94
C GLN A 382 18.93 17.57 -2.22
N PRO A 383 20.19 18.05 -2.23
CA PRO A 383 21.02 18.20 -3.44
C PRO A 383 21.62 16.88 -3.94
N ALA A 384 20.80 15.84 -4.13
CA ALA A 384 21.17 14.63 -4.84
C ALA A 384 20.42 14.57 -6.19
N GLY A 385 21.12 14.98 -7.26
CA GLY A 385 20.76 14.67 -8.65
C GLY A 385 19.58 15.41 -9.29
N HIS A 386 18.86 16.28 -8.58
CA HIS A 386 17.71 17.00 -9.13
C HIS A 386 18.11 18.34 -9.76
N LYS A 387 17.40 18.74 -10.82
CA LYS A 387 17.55 20.07 -11.44
C LYS A 387 17.42 21.17 -10.37
N PRO A 388 18.23 22.23 -10.42
CA PRO A 388 18.14 23.33 -9.46
C PRO A 388 16.74 23.98 -9.52
N GLY A 389 16.04 24.01 -8.39
CA GLY A 389 14.76 24.69 -8.23
C GLY A 389 13.74 23.94 -7.37
N PRO A 390 12.67 24.61 -6.92
CA PRO A 390 11.63 23.99 -6.11
C PRO A 390 10.80 23.00 -6.94
N LEU A 391 10.58 21.82 -6.38
CA LEU A 391 9.63 20.85 -6.90
C LEU A 391 8.22 21.22 -6.43
N LEU A 392 7.29 21.41 -7.37
CA LEU A 392 5.91 21.79 -7.08
C LEU A 392 5.03 20.53 -7.02
N GLN A 393 4.69 20.09 -5.82
CA GLN A 393 3.87 18.89 -5.58
C GLN A 393 2.62 19.24 -4.77
N SER A 394 1.56 18.46 -4.95
CA SER A 394 0.37 18.55 -4.10
C SER A 394 0.64 17.91 -2.73
N ALA A 395 0.45 18.70 -1.66
CA ALA A 395 0.51 18.24 -0.27
C ALA A 395 -0.85 17.72 0.23
N SER A 396 -1.79 17.38 -0.67
CA SER A 396 -3.14 16.97 -0.26
C SER A 396 -3.17 15.70 0.58
N ILE A 397 -2.20 14.79 0.42
CA ILE A 397 -2.14 13.55 1.20
C ILE A 397 -1.71 13.80 2.65
N GLU A 398 -0.92 14.85 2.93
CA GLU A 398 -0.53 15.22 4.29
C GLU A 398 -1.71 15.77 5.08
N LEU A 399 -2.52 16.64 4.48
CA LEU A 399 -3.78 17.07 5.11
C LEU A 399 -4.73 15.89 5.33
N LYS A 400 -4.69 14.88 4.45
CA LYS A 400 -5.49 13.66 4.62
C LYS A 400 -5.00 12.82 5.80
N ARG A 401 -3.67 12.72 6.01
CA ARG A 401 -3.05 12.11 7.19
C ARG A 401 -3.50 12.81 8.47
N ILE A 402 -3.39 14.14 8.53
CA ILE A 402 -3.82 14.93 9.70
C ILE A 402 -5.31 14.72 9.98
N ALA A 403 -6.15 14.71 8.94
CA ALA A 403 -7.58 14.44 9.11
C ALA A 403 -7.88 13.03 9.63
N PHE A 404 -7.08 12.02 9.28
CA PHE A 404 -7.20 10.68 9.85
C PHE A 404 -6.76 10.63 11.31
N LEU A 405 -5.67 11.31 11.66
CA LEU A 405 -5.24 11.43 13.06
C LEU A 405 -6.30 12.14 13.91
N ASP A 406 -6.92 13.20 13.40
CA ASP A 406 -8.01 13.88 14.10
C ASP A 406 -9.21 12.95 14.35
N LYS A 407 -9.53 12.03 13.42
CA LYS A 407 -10.57 11.01 13.63
C LYS A 407 -10.16 10.00 14.70
N ALA A 408 -8.93 9.50 14.63
CA ALA A 408 -8.38 8.56 15.60
C ALA A 408 -8.39 9.15 17.02
N ILE A 409 -7.98 10.42 17.19
CA ILE A 409 -7.98 11.12 18.49
C ILE A 409 -9.40 11.20 19.06
N ARG A 410 -10.38 11.65 18.25
CA ARG A 410 -11.79 11.74 18.70
C ARG A 410 -12.36 10.37 19.08
N HIS A 411 -12.08 9.35 18.28
CA HIS A 411 -12.53 7.99 18.54
C HIS A 411 -11.90 7.43 19.82
N ALA A 412 -10.58 7.53 19.96
CA ALA A 412 -9.86 7.09 21.16
C ALA A 412 -10.35 7.79 22.42
N ALA A 413 -10.75 9.06 22.35
CA ALA A 413 -11.31 9.78 23.49
C ALA A 413 -12.70 9.27 23.94
N GLY A 414 -13.49 8.66 23.04
CA GLY A 414 -14.89 8.28 23.30
C GLY A 414 -15.22 6.79 23.19
N CYS A 415 -14.30 5.93 22.74
CA CYS A 415 -14.58 4.51 22.51
C CYS A 415 -14.70 3.71 23.81
N SER A 416 -15.24 2.48 23.74
CA SER A 416 -15.39 1.62 24.91
C SER A 416 -14.05 1.16 25.49
N ALA A 417 -14.05 0.69 26.74
CA ALA A 417 -12.85 0.13 27.35
C ALA A 417 -12.29 -1.07 26.58
N GLN A 418 -13.16 -1.89 25.99
CA GLN A 418 -12.77 -3.01 25.15
C GLN A 418 -12.07 -2.56 23.86
N ALA A 419 -12.42 -1.40 23.33
CA ALA A 419 -11.82 -0.86 22.11
C ALA A 419 -10.49 -0.14 22.36
N ILE A 420 -10.31 0.51 23.52
CA ILE A 420 -9.10 1.29 23.80
C ILE A 420 -7.89 0.42 24.19
N LEU A 421 -8.13 -0.71 24.88
CA LEU A 421 -7.04 -1.57 25.37
C LEU A 421 -6.15 -2.10 24.23
N PRO A 422 -6.69 -2.65 23.13
CA PRO A 422 -5.87 -3.09 22.00
C PRO A 422 -5.10 -1.95 21.33
N MET A 423 -5.63 -0.71 21.33
CA MET A 423 -4.92 0.45 20.78
C MET A 423 -3.73 0.84 21.65
N SER A 424 -3.93 0.87 22.98
CA SER A 424 -2.86 1.15 23.94
C SER A 424 -1.74 0.12 23.85
N GLU A 425 -2.10 -1.16 23.85
CA GLU A 425 -1.15 -2.27 23.70
C GLU A 425 -0.41 -2.20 22.35
N ALA A 426 -1.12 -1.88 21.27
CA ALA A 426 -0.50 -1.69 19.96
C ALA A 426 0.55 -0.55 20.01
N MET A 427 0.24 0.59 20.62
CA MET A 427 1.18 1.72 20.72
C MET A 427 2.42 1.37 21.56
N ASP A 428 2.26 0.72 22.72
CA ASP A 428 3.37 0.28 23.57
C ASP A 428 4.30 -0.72 22.86
N ASN A 429 3.70 -1.67 22.12
CA ASN A 429 4.45 -2.67 21.36
C ASN A 429 5.25 -2.03 20.21
N VAL A 430 4.72 -0.98 19.58
CA VAL A 430 5.47 -0.26 18.53
C VAL A 430 6.69 0.43 19.13
N ASP A 431 6.51 1.13 20.24
CA ASP A 431 7.59 1.90 20.83
C ASP A 431 8.71 1.01 21.38
N SER A 432 8.40 -0.18 21.88
CA SER A 432 9.41 -1.16 22.30
C SER A 432 10.15 -1.72 21.08
N ARG A 433 9.44 -2.34 20.13
CA ARG A 433 10.08 -2.98 18.96
C ARG A 433 10.79 -1.99 18.04
N TRP A 434 10.27 -0.78 17.87
CA TRP A 434 10.94 0.26 17.09
C TRP A 434 12.30 0.62 17.69
N ARG A 435 12.38 0.69 19.03
CA ARG A 435 13.65 0.92 19.74
C ARG A 435 14.64 -0.22 19.54
N ASP A 436 14.16 -1.46 19.49
CA ASP A 436 15.03 -2.64 19.36
C ASP A 436 15.56 -2.84 17.93
N TRP A 437 14.76 -2.50 16.92
CA TRP A 437 15.12 -2.73 15.51
C TRP A 437 15.89 -1.59 14.85
N TYR A 438 15.65 -0.34 15.25
CA TYR A 438 16.23 0.85 14.58
C TYR A 438 17.36 1.51 15.38
N ARG A 439 17.84 0.90 16.47
CA ARG A 439 19.07 1.32 17.19
C ARG A 439 20.31 0.53 16.76
N HIS A 440 20.17 -0.43 15.85
CA HIS A 440 21.24 -1.19 15.22
C HIS A 440 21.23 -0.93 13.72
#